data_AF-A0A0L6WTV0-F1
#
_entry.id   AF-A0A0L6WTV0-F1
#
_cell.length_a   1.000
_cell.length_b   1.000
_cell.length_c   1.000
_cell.angle_alpha   90.00
_cell.angle_beta   90.00
_cell.angle_gamma   90.00
#
_symmetry.space_group_name_H-M   'P 1'
#
loop_
_entity.id
_entity.type
_entity.pdbx_description
1 polymer ?
#
loop_
_entity_poly.entity_id
_entity_poly.type
_entity_poly.pdbx_seq_one_letter_code
_entity_poly.pdbx_strand_id
1 'polypeptide(L)'
;MLTLSTPMPAGPQQDMLPTTASPSTASSTSLELTKSIETSNYTPSFLTHINAGKDNALINANQVFCMALALIYNNGSGFEGGVGAAAVLFIHEQEKALLCFYLGPASQHTVYKAEIVGMFLALQLLLSLGYSLPIASNDQT
;
A
#
# COMPACT_ATOMS: atom_id res chain seq x y z
N MET A 1 26.70 64.48 -26.07
CA MET A 1 27.20 64.22 -27.44
C MET A 1 25.97 63.90 -28.29
N LEU A 2 25.69 64.71 -29.33
CA LEU A 2 24.52 64.67 -30.24
C LEU A 2 24.50 63.32 -31.02
N THR A 3 23.40 62.73 -31.51
CA THR A 3 22.40 63.23 -32.48
C THR A 3 21.10 62.39 -32.56
N LEU A 4 20.11 62.98 -33.23
CA LEU A 4 18.71 62.61 -33.53
C LEU A 4 18.42 61.33 -34.35
N SER A 5 17.32 60.66 -33.96
CA SER A 5 16.13 60.15 -34.69
C SER A 5 16.12 59.97 -36.24
N THR A 6 15.61 58.81 -36.72
CA THR A 6 14.59 58.53 -37.79
C THR A 6 14.64 57.04 -38.30
N PRO A 7 13.67 56.47 -39.07
CA PRO A 7 12.77 55.41 -38.57
C PRO A 7 12.75 54.09 -39.41
N MET A 8 11.88 53.14 -39.00
CA MET A 8 11.59 51.82 -39.59
C MET A 8 11.07 51.84 -41.04
N PRO A 9 11.17 50.70 -41.76
CA PRO A 9 10.13 50.25 -42.68
C PRO A 9 9.50 48.91 -42.24
N ALA A 10 8.19 48.78 -42.50
CA ALA A 10 7.34 47.64 -42.15
C ALA A 10 7.19 46.64 -43.30
N GLY A 11 6.96 45.37 -42.94
CA GLY A 11 6.25 44.37 -43.77
C GLY A 11 6.75 42.93 -43.58
N PRO A 12 5.92 41.89 -43.82
CA PRO A 12 4.46 41.77 -43.69
C PRO A 12 4.04 40.72 -42.64
N GLN A 13 2.77 40.81 -42.22
CA GLN A 13 2.09 39.87 -41.33
C GLN A 13 1.89 38.49 -41.98
N GLN A 14 2.04 37.43 -41.19
CA GLN A 14 1.30 36.18 -41.38
C GLN A 14 0.68 35.78 -40.04
N ASP A 15 -0.65 35.68 -40.06
CA ASP A 15 -1.51 35.24 -38.98
C ASP A 15 -1.31 33.75 -38.66
N MET A 16 -1.17 33.41 -37.37
CA MET A 16 -1.68 32.13 -36.84
C MET A 16 -1.75 32.16 -35.31
N LEU A 17 -2.98 32.14 -34.77
CA LEU A 17 -3.36 31.79 -33.39
C LEU A 17 -4.13 30.44 -33.49
N PRO A 18 -4.28 29.58 -32.44
CA PRO A 18 -3.78 29.58 -31.06
C PRO A 18 -2.93 28.32 -30.72
N THR A 19 -2.21 28.34 -29.61
CA THR A 19 -1.88 27.10 -28.87
C THR A 19 -2.35 27.25 -27.44
N THR A 20 -3.59 26.84 -27.19
CA THR A 20 -4.10 26.59 -25.85
C THR A 20 -3.40 25.35 -25.30
N ALA A 21 -2.67 25.51 -24.19
CA ALA A 21 -2.09 24.40 -23.45
C ALA A 21 -3.19 23.46 -22.94
N SER A 22 -3.17 22.22 -23.41
CA SER A 22 -4.02 21.15 -22.90
C SER A 22 -3.62 20.81 -21.45
N PRO A 23 -4.57 20.60 -20.54
CA PRO A 23 -4.27 20.07 -19.21
C PRO A 23 -3.74 18.64 -19.34
N SER A 24 -2.59 18.40 -18.72
CA SER A 24 -1.99 17.09 -18.52
C SER A 24 -3.02 16.13 -17.93
N THR A 25 -3.44 15.17 -18.75
CA THR A 25 -4.25 14.04 -18.33
C THR A 25 -3.43 13.23 -17.33
N ALA A 26 -3.78 13.30 -16.05
CA ALA A 26 -3.28 12.36 -15.06
C ALA A 26 -3.64 10.95 -15.55
N SER A 27 -2.61 10.18 -15.89
CA SER A 27 -2.75 8.78 -16.26
C SER A 27 -3.21 8.04 -15.01
N SER A 28 -4.50 7.78 -14.91
CA SER A 28 -5.05 6.85 -13.93
C SER A 28 -4.46 5.48 -14.22
N THR A 29 -3.43 5.10 -13.47
CA THR A 29 -2.95 3.73 -13.40
C THR A 29 -4.12 2.86 -12.96
N SER A 30 -4.72 2.16 -13.92
CA SER A 30 -5.76 1.17 -13.68
C SER A 30 -5.15 0.03 -12.88
N LEU A 31 -5.52 -0.09 -11.61
CA LEU A 31 -5.19 -1.26 -10.81
C LEU A 31 -6.06 -2.41 -11.30
N GLU A 32 -5.43 -3.34 -12.03
CA GLU A 32 -6.09 -4.56 -12.49
C GLU A 32 -6.23 -5.52 -11.29
N LEU A 33 -7.46 -5.65 -10.78
CA LEU A 33 -7.76 -6.61 -9.73
C LEU A 33 -7.82 -8.01 -10.34
N THR A 34 -6.73 -8.77 -10.22
CA THR A 34 -6.69 -10.16 -10.66
C THR A 34 -7.48 -11.02 -9.67
N LYS A 35 -8.55 -11.65 -10.15
CA LYS A 35 -9.38 -12.57 -9.36
C LYS A 35 -8.54 -13.79 -8.95
N SER A 36 -8.56 -14.15 -7.67
CA SER A 36 -7.91 -15.38 -7.17
C SER A 36 -8.32 -16.59 -8.01
N ILE A 37 -7.33 -17.37 -8.44
CA ILE A 37 -7.55 -18.67 -9.08
C ILE A 37 -7.96 -19.64 -7.97
N GLU A 38 -9.26 -19.76 -7.74
CA GLU A 38 -9.81 -20.87 -6.95
C GLU A 38 -9.57 -22.17 -7.73
N THR A 39 -8.61 -22.97 -7.28
CA THR A 39 -8.44 -24.33 -7.79
C THR A 39 -9.63 -25.18 -7.33
N SER A 40 -10.17 -26.01 -8.22
CA SER A 40 -11.52 -26.59 -8.07
C SER A 40 -11.74 -27.52 -6.86
N ASN A 41 -10.70 -27.80 -6.06
CA ASN A 41 -10.77 -28.68 -4.89
C ASN A 41 -10.06 -28.11 -3.64
N TYR A 42 -9.63 -26.84 -3.64
CA TYR A 42 -9.03 -26.23 -2.45
C TYR A 42 -10.11 -25.58 -1.59
N THR A 43 -10.31 -26.13 -0.39
CA THR A 43 -11.14 -25.49 0.65
C THR A 43 -10.21 -24.80 1.65
N PRO A 44 -10.21 -23.45 1.73
CA PRO A 44 -9.34 -22.74 2.67
C PRO A 44 -9.78 -23.00 4.11
N SER A 45 -8.81 -23.15 5.02
CA SER A 45 -9.07 -23.25 6.47
C SER A 45 -9.36 -21.91 7.13
N PHE A 46 -9.28 -20.82 6.37
CA PHE A 46 -9.50 -19.45 6.82
C PHE A 46 -10.43 -18.72 5.85
N LEU A 47 -11.22 -17.80 6.39
CA LEU A 47 -12.08 -16.94 5.59
C LEU A 47 -11.25 -15.81 4.99
N THR A 48 -11.30 -15.65 3.67
CA THR A 48 -10.72 -14.50 2.98
C THR A 48 -11.85 -13.58 2.53
N HIS A 49 -11.70 -12.28 2.78
CA HIS A 49 -12.66 -11.27 2.37
C HIS A 49 -11.94 -10.07 1.75
N ILE A 50 -12.39 -9.64 0.57
CA ILE A 50 -11.90 -8.42 -0.11
C ILE A 50 -13.08 -7.46 -0.18
N ASN A 51 -12.95 -6.29 0.46
CA ASN A 51 -13.99 -5.27 0.46
C ASN A 51 -14.13 -4.64 -0.94
N ALA A 52 -15.35 -4.25 -1.31
CA ALA A 52 -15.68 -3.66 -2.62
C ALA A 52 -15.06 -2.28 -2.88
N GLY A 53 -14.28 -1.73 -1.96
CA GLY A 53 -13.64 -0.42 -2.09
C GLY A 53 -12.93 0.02 -0.83
N LYS A 54 -12.14 1.08 -0.94
CA LYS A 54 -11.30 1.61 0.14
C LYS A 54 -12.12 2.06 1.35
N ASP A 55 -13.22 2.77 1.14
CA ASP A 55 -14.05 3.28 2.24
C ASP A 55 -14.69 2.13 3.02
N ASN A 56 -15.20 1.12 2.29
CA ASN A 56 -15.74 -0.10 2.89
C ASN A 56 -14.66 -0.90 3.64
N ALA A 57 -13.43 -0.93 3.13
CA ALA A 57 -12.30 -1.56 3.80
C ALA A 57 -11.96 -0.85 5.11
N LEU A 58 -11.97 0.48 5.13
CA LEU A 58 -11.70 1.27 6.33
C LEU A 58 -12.79 1.09 7.39
N ILE A 59 -14.07 1.13 6.99
CA ILE A 59 -15.21 0.89 7.89
C ILE A 59 -15.09 -0.50 8.52
N ASN A 60 -14.82 -1.52 7.70
CA ASN A 60 -14.65 -2.88 8.18
C ASN A 60 -13.42 -3.02 9.10
N ALA A 61 -12.28 -2.45 8.73
CA ALA A 61 -11.07 -2.48 9.54
C ALA A 61 -11.30 -1.87 10.92
N ASN A 62 -11.97 -0.72 11.02
CA ASN A 62 -12.33 -0.10 12.29
C ASN A 62 -13.27 -0.98 13.13
N GLN A 63 -14.27 -1.59 12.49
CA GLN A 63 -15.19 -2.50 13.19
C GLN A 63 -14.47 -3.74 13.73
N VAL A 64 -13.61 -4.38 12.91
CA VAL A 64 -12.83 -5.55 13.32
C VAL A 64 -11.84 -5.16 14.41
N PHE A 65 -11.22 -3.99 14.33
CA PHE A 65 -10.25 -3.49 15.32
C PHE A 65 -10.83 -3.46 16.73
N CYS A 66 -12.08 -3.00 16.88
CA CYS A 66 -12.76 -2.96 18.18
C CYS A 66 -13.36 -4.31 18.63
N MET A 67 -13.57 -5.26 17.70
CA MET A 67 -14.27 -6.52 18.00
C MET A 67 -13.34 -7.72 18.20
N ALA A 68 -12.20 -7.75 17.51
CA ALA A 68 -11.31 -8.91 17.54
C ALA A 68 -10.32 -8.84 18.72
N LEU A 69 -10.11 -10.01 19.32
CA LEU A 69 -9.15 -10.19 20.43
C LEU A 69 -7.73 -9.80 20.00
N ALA A 70 -7.33 -10.25 18.81
CA ALA A 70 -6.03 -10.00 18.23
C ALA A 70 -6.17 -9.65 16.74
N LEU A 71 -5.47 -8.62 16.30
CA LEU A 71 -5.36 -8.23 14.89
C LEU A 71 -3.90 -8.11 14.50
N ILE A 72 -3.60 -8.53 13.28
CA ILE A 72 -2.28 -8.32 12.68
C ILE A 72 -2.47 -7.61 11.35
N TYR A 73 -1.81 -6.46 11.20
CA TYR A 73 -1.70 -5.77 9.93
C TYR A 73 -0.29 -5.96 9.38
N ASN A 74 -0.15 -6.13 8.07
CA ASN A 74 1.14 -6.13 7.40
C ASN A 74 1.09 -5.30 6.12
N ASN A 75 2.25 -4.85 5.68
CA ASN A 75 2.40 -4.18 4.41
C ASN A 75 3.84 -4.30 3.88
N GLY A 76 3.98 -4.40 2.56
CA GLY A 76 5.23 -4.16 1.85
C GLY A 76 5.26 -2.73 1.31
N SER A 77 6.41 -2.07 1.37
CA SER A 77 6.55 -0.70 0.84
C SER A 77 7.89 -0.49 0.16
N GLY A 78 7.92 0.45 -0.77
CA GLY A 78 9.14 1.01 -1.34
C GLY A 78 9.18 2.50 -1.06
N PHE A 79 10.28 2.99 -0.48
CA PHE A 79 10.45 4.39 -0.11
C PHE A 79 11.92 4.81 -0.29
N GLU A 80 12.14 6.00 -0.88
CA GLU A 80 13.48 6.58 -1.11
C GLU A 80 14.53 5.61 -1.72
N GLY A 81 14.09 4.76 -2.64
CA GLY A 81 14.99 3.78 -3.31
C GLY A 81 15.29 2.53 -2.48
N GLY A 82 14.70 2.39 -1.29
CA GLY A 82 14.70 1.17 -0.48
C GLY A 82 13.37 0.42 -0.58
N VAL A 83 13.42 -0.88 -0.25
CA VAL A 83 12.25 -1.76 -0.16
C VAL A 83 12.25 -2.47 1.19
N GLY A 84 11.10 -2.49 1.84
CA GLY A 84 10.94 -3.04 3.18
C GLY A 84 9.52 -3.52 3.45
N ALA A 85 9.37 -4.33 4.49
CA ALA A 85 8.10 -4.86 4.96
C ALA A 85 7.92 -4.54 6.45
N ALA A 86 6.68 -4.43 6.89
CA ALA A 86 6.34 -4.31 8.30
C ALA A 86 5.10 -5.13 8.64
N ALA A 87 5.02 -5.59 9.88
CA ALA A 87 3.82 -6.19 10.46
C ALA A 87 3.65 -5.72 11.91
N VAL A 88 2.41 -5.43 12.31
CA VAL A 88 2.06 -4.94 13.64
C VAL A 88 0.94 -5.79 14.24
N LEU A 89 1.10 -6.17 15.52
CA LEU A 89 0.14 -6.93 16.31
C LEU A 89 -0.57 -6.00 17.29
N PHE A 90 -1.90 -6.05 17.28
CA PHE A 90 -2.76 -5.45 18.28
C PHE A 90 -3.45 -6.54 19.10
N ILE A 91 -3.58 -6.34 20.41
CA ILE A 91 -4.38 -7.18 21.31
C ILE A 91 -5.24 -6.24 22.16
N HIS A 92 -6.57 -6.44 22.12
CA HIS A 92 -7.54 -5.53 22.74
C HIS A 92 -7.27 -4.06 22.38
N GLU A 93 -7.18 -3.76 21.07
CA GLU A 93 -6.97 -2.40 20.54
C GLU A 93 -5.64 -1.74 20.94
N GLN A 94 -4.74 -2.46 21.62
CA GLN A 94 -3.43 -1.97 22.02
C GLN A 94 -2.34 -2.61 21.18
N GLU A 95 -1.45 -1.79 20.61
CA GLU A 95 -0.26 -2.28 19.94
C GLU A 95 0.61 -3.08 20.93
N LYS A 96 1.00 -4.29 20.55
CA LYS A 96 1.82 -5.19 21.38
C LYS A 96 3.19 -5.46 20.80
N ALA A 97 3.29 -5.53 19.47
CA ALA A 97 4.54 -5.82 18.80
C ALA A 97 4.54 -5.27 17.37
N LEU A 98 5.72 -4.89 16.91
CA LEU A 98 6.01 -4.40 15.57
C LEU A 98 7.25 -5.12 15.07
N LEU A 99 7.18 -5.70 13.87
CA LEU A 99 8.33 -6.24 13.14
C LEU A 99 8.50 -5.45 11.85
N CYS A 100 9.73 -4.98 11.62
CA CYS A 100 10.13 -4.30 10.39
C CYS A 100 11.32 -5.04 9.77
N PHE A 101 11.31 -5.18 8.45
CA PHE A 101 12.38 -5.83 7.71
C PHE A 101 12.75 -5.01 6.48
N TYR A 102 14.01 -4.59 6.39
CA TYR A 102 14.56 -3.95 5.20
C TYR A 102 15.10 -5.02 4.25
N LEU A 103 14.52 -5.12 3.06
CA LEU A 103 14.94 -6.12 2.07
C LEU A 103 16.22 -5.65 1.36
N GLY A 104 16.32 -4.35 1.09
CA GLY A 104 17.44 -3.79 0.32
C GLY A 104 17.00 -2.72 -0.67
N PRO A 105 17.90 -2.33 -1.59
CA PRO A 105 17.60 -1.34 -2.63
C PRO A 105 16.49 -1.80 -3.58
N ALA A 106 15.69 -0.85 -4.07
CA ALA A 106 14.64 -1.07 -5.07
C ALA A 106 15.18 -1.55 -6.43
N SER A 107 16.49 -1.40 -6.68
CA SER A 107 17.16 -1.97 -7.85
C SER A 107 17.33 -3.50 -7.77
N GLN A 108 17.19 -4.08 -6.59
CA GLN A 108 17.39 -5.53 -6.33
C GLN A 108 16.12 -6.22 -5.81
N HIS A 109 15.26 -5.46 -5.12
CA HIS A 109 14.05 -5.96 -4.49
C HIS A 109 12.82 -5.22 -5.01
N THR A 110 11.68 -5.92 -5.03
CA THR A 110 10.40 -5.36 -5.46
C THR A 110 9.46 -5.25 -4.26
N VAL A 111 8.51 -4.32 -4.33
CA VAL A 111 7.45 -4.20 -3.31
C VAL A 111 6.67 -5.51 -3.19
N TYR A 112 6.44 -6.22 -4.29
CA TYR A 112 5.84 -7.55 -4.28
C TYR A 112 6.58 -8.54 -3.37
N LYS A 113 7.93 -8.58 -3.42
CA LYS A 113 8.71 -9.40 -2.46
C LYS A 113 8.49 -8.94 -1.02
N ALA A 114 8.40 -7.64 -0.80
CA ALA A 114 8.15 -7.10 0.53
C ALA A 114 6.75 -7.43 1.07
N GLU A 115 5.71 -7.47 0.23
CA GLU A 115 4.36 -7.91 0.65
C GLU A 115 4.40 -9.37 1.14
N ILE A 116 5.11 -10.24 0.41
CA ILE A 116 5.31 -11.64 0.83
C ILE A 116 6.07 -11.72 2.16
N VAL A 117 7.16 -10.94 2.31
CA VAL A 117 7.91 -10.88 3.57
C VAL A 117 7.01 -10.35 4.70
N GLY A 118 6.15 -9.38 4.44
CA GLY A 118 5.17 -8.86 5.40
C GLY A 118 4.22 -9.95 5.92
N MET A 119 3.78 -10.87 5.06
CA MET A 119 3.02 -12.05 5.50
C MET A 119 3.84 -12.94 6.45
N PHE A 120 5.11 -13.22 6.15
CA PHE A 120 5.97 -13.99 7.06
C PHE A 120 6.16 -13.32 8.42
N LEU A 121 6.36 -12.00 8.45
CA LEU A 121 6.43 -11.23 9.70
C LEU A 121 5.12 -11.33 10.49
N ALA A 122 3.97 -11.24 9.82
CA ALA A 122 2.67 -11.42 10.45
C ALA A 122 2.48 -12.82 11.04
N LEU A 123 2.87 -13.88 10.32
CA LEU A 123 2.86 -15.24 10.84
C LEU A 123 3.77 -15.40 12.07
N GLN A 124 4.94 -14.77 12.06
CA GLN A 124 5.86 -14.81 13.19
C GLN A 124 5.26 -14.14 14.45
N LEU A 125 4.56 -13.01 14.28
CA LEU A 125 3.80 -12.38 15.36
C LEU A 125 2.68 -13.29 15.88
N LEU A 126 1.95 -13.95 14.97
CA LEU A 126 0.88 -14.88 15.34
C LEU A 126 1.39 -16.10 16.11
N LEU A 127 2.50 -16.68 15.68
CA LEU A 127 3.15 -17.80 16.38
C LEU A 127 3.61 -17.38 17.77
N SER A 128 4.24 -16.20 17.88
CA SER A 128 4.68 -15.65 19.17
C SER A 128 3.50 -15.45 20.13
N LEU A 129 2.35 -15.01 19.62
CA LEU A 129 1.12 -14.92 20.39
C LEU A 129 0.64 -16.31 20.87
N GLY A 130 0.60 -17.30 19.98
CA GLY A 130 0.19 -18.67 20.31
C GLY A 130 1.06 -19.34 21.38
N TYR A 131 2.37 -19.08 21.36
CA TYR A 131 3.29 -19.57 22.40
C TYR A 131 3.18 -18.82 23.73
N SER A 132 2.69 -17.58 23.71
CA SER A 132 2.54 -16.74 24.91
C SER A 132 1.23 -16.94 25.67
N LEU A 133 0.24 -17.62 25.07
CA LEU A 133 -1.01 -17.95 25.74
C LEU A 133 -0.79 -19.17 26.65
N PRO A 134 -1.07 -19.06 27.96
CA PRO A 134 -1.11 -20.23 28.82
C PRO A 134 -2.10 -21.22 28.23
N ILE A 135 -1.65 -22.43 27.90
CA ILE A 135 -2.56 -23.54 27.65
C ILE A 135 -3.36 -23.68 28.94
N ALA A 136 -4.64 -23.34 28.91
CA ALA A 136 -5.54 -23.63 30.01
C ALA A 136 -5.49 -25.15 30.20
N SER A 137 -4.80 -25.61 31.23
CA SER A 137 -4.88 -26.97 31.70
C SER A 137 -6.33 -27.16 32.13
N ASN A 138 -7.12 -27.80 31.27
CA ASN A 138 -8.39 -28.39 31.66
C ASN A 138 -8.06 -29.55 32.60
N ASP A 139 -7.78 -29.23 33.85
CA ASP A 139 -7.76 -30.17 34.95
C ASP A 139 -8.66 -29.62 36.06
N GLN A 140 -9.92 -30.04 36.01
CA GLN A 140 -10.81 -30.05 37.17
C GLN A 140 -11.91 -31.09 36.94
N THR A 141 -11.61 -32.28 37.48
CA THR A 141 -12.46 -33.21 38.26
C THR A 141 -13.93 -33.35 37.92
#